data_AF-A0A527GLY3-F1
#
_entry.id   AF-A0A527GLY3-F1
#
_cell.length_a   1.000
_cell.length_b   1.000
_cell.length_c   1.000
_cell.angle_alpha   90.00
_cell.angle_beta   90.00
_cell.angle_gamma   90.00
#
_symmetry.space_group_name_H-M   'P 1'
#
loop_
_entity.id
_entity.type
_entity.pdbx_description
1 polymer ?
#
loop_
_entity_poly.entity_id
_entity_poly.type
_entity_poly.pdbx_seq_one_letter_code
_entity_poly.pdbx_strand_id
1 'polypeptide(L)' 'SKRLAPQYSSLADEAGCGFFDAGSVAVTTPLDGVHLDAENTRRIGQALAPLVRVMLSF' A
#
# COMPACT_ATOMS: atom_id res chain seq x y z
N SER A 1 7.32 -5.25 -8.65
CA SER A 1 8.69 -5.46 -8.12
C SER A 1 8.61 -5.85 -6.66
N LYS A 2 9.25 -6.95 -6.23
CA LYS A 2 9.25 -7.37 -4.80
C LYS A 2 10.24 -6.59 -3.91
N ARG A 3 10.96 -5.62 -4.48
CA ARG A 3 12.02 -4.85 -3.79
C ARG A 3 11.57 -3.48 -3.30
N LEU A 4 10.48 -2.93 -3.83
CA LEU A 4 10.06 -1.56 -3.50
C LEU A 4 9.56 -1.45 -2.05
N ALA A 5 8.73 -2.41 -1.60
CA ALA A 5 8.19 -2.40 -0.24
C ALA A 5 9.29 -2.31 0.86
N PRO A 6 10.32 -3.18 0.90
CA PRO A 6 11.35 -3.07 1.94
C PRO A 6 12.16 -1.76 1.82
N GLN A 7 12.43 -1.28 0.61
CA GLN A 7 13.15 -0.02 0.41
C GLN A 7 12.35 1.20 0.88
N TYR A 8 11.04 1.21 0.60
CA TYR A 8 10.15 2.28 1.03
C TYR A 8 9.89 2.23 2.53
N SER A 9 9.83 1.05 3.15
CA SER A 9 9.76 0.90 4.60
C SER A 9 10.97 1.56 5.27
N SER A 10 12.18 1.22 4.85
CA SER A 10 13.41 1.82 5.42
C SER A 10 13.44 3.34 5.22
N LEU A 11 13.07 3.83 4.04
CA LEU A 11 13.04 5.26 3.77
C LEU A 11 11.98 6.00 4.59
N ALA A 12 10.81 5.40 4.82
CA ALA A 12 9.75 6.01 5.62
C ALA A 12 10.18 6.16 7.08
N ASP A 13 10.87 5.17 7.63
CA ASP A 13 11.45 5.23 8.97
C ASP A 13 12.48 6.37 9.07
N GLU A 14 13.38 6.49 8.08
CA GLU A 14 14.37 7.57 8.01
C GLU A 14 13.74 8.97 7.88
N ALA A 15 12.64 9.07 7.13
CA ALA A 15 11.95 10.33 6.86
C ALA A 15 10.88 10.71 7.89
N GLY A 16 10.62 9.85 8.89
CA GLY A 16 9.54 10.05 9.86
C GLY A 16 8.14 10.02 9.22
N CYS A 17 7.95 9.23 8.17
CA CYS A 17 6.69 9.07 7.44
C CYS A 17 6.01 7.73 7.78
N GLY A 18 4.69 7.66 7.57
CA GLY A 18 3.98 6.37 7.61
C GLY A 18 4.28 5.52 6.36
N PHE A 19 4.33 4.20 6.53
CA PHE A 19 4.53 3.24 5.42
C PHE A 19 3.39 2.21 5.36
N PHE A 20 3.00 1.83 4.15
CA PHE A 20 2.07 0.74 3.88
C PHE A 20 2.40 0.05 2.56
N ASP A 21 2.55 -1.28 2.58
CA ASP A 21 2.74 -2.09 1.37
C ASP A 21 1.38 -2.53 0.79
N ALA A 22 0.93 -1.85 -0.27
CA ALA A 22 -0.29 -2.24 -1.00
C ALA A 22 -0.20 -3.64 -1.63
N GLY A 23 1.02 -4.12 -1.94
CA GLY A 23 1.24 -5.47 -2.48
C GLY A 23 0.92 -6.59 -1.49
N SER A 24 0.76 -6.28 -0.20
CA SER A 24 0.33 -7.24 0.82
C SER A 24 -1.17 -7.57 0.75
N VAL A 25 -1.98 -6.73 0.10
CA VAL A 25 -3.46 -6.87 0.05
C VAL A 25 -4.04 -6.90 -1.37
N ALA A 26 -3.26 -6.49 -2.37
CA ALA A 26 -3.70 -6.39 -3.75
C ALA A 26 -2.64 -6.89 -4.74
N VAL A 27 -3.11 -7.40 -5.87
CA VAL A 27 -2.27 -7.87 -6.99
C VAL A 27 -2.72 -7.23 -8.29
N THR A 28 -1.77 -6.97 -9.20
CA THR A 28 -2.08 -6.49 -10.55
C THR A 28 -2.73 -7.57 -11.39
N THR A 29 -3.56 -7.14 -12.34
CA THR A 29 -4.20 -8.06 -13.27
C THR A 29 -3.20 -8.55 -14.31
N PRO A 30 -3.36 -9.77 -14.85
CA PRO A 30 -2.52 -10.25 -15.95
C PRO A 30 -2.85 -9.59 -17.29
N LEU A 31 -3.90 -8.75 -17.37
CA LEU A 31 -4.31 -8.07 -18.61
C LEU A 31 -3.18 -7.20 -19.17
N ASP A 32 -2.50 -6.47 -18.29
CA ASP A 32 -1.35 -5.64 -18.63
C ASP A 32 -0.19 -5.76 -17.62
N GLY A 33 -0.37 -6.50 -16.53
CA GLY A 33 0.63 -6.67 -15.47
C GLY A 33 0.85 -5.44 -14.58
N VAL A 34 0.10 -4.36 -14.80
CA VAL A 34 0.31 -3.04 -14.18
C VAL A 34 -0.92 -2.56 -13.41
N HIS A 35 -2.11 -2.62 -14.02
CA HIS A 35 -3.31 -2.08 -13.41
C HIS A 35 -4.01 -3.10 -12.51
N LEU A 36 -4.79 -2.56 -11.57
CA LEU A 36 -5.65 -3.30 -10.67
C LEU A 36 -7.06 -3.38 -11.25
N ASP A 37 -7.76 -4.47 -10.98
CA ASP A 37 -9.21 -4.50 -11.16
C ASP A 37 -9.92 -3.75 -10.03
N ALA A 38 -11.25 -3.70 -10.12
CA ALA A 38 -12.09 -3.01 -9.14
C ALA A 38 -12.00 -3.62 -7.73
N GLU A 39 -11.80 -4.94 -7.62
CA GLU A 39 -11.72 -5.62 -6.33
C GLU A 39 -10.40 -5.32 -5.62
N ASN A 40 -9.27 -5.45 -6.34
CA ASN A 40 -7.94 -5.16 -5.83
C ASN A 40 -7.80 -3.68 -5.45
N THR A 41 -8.38 -2.77 -6.23
CA THR A 41 -8.43 -1.34 -5.89
C THR A 41 -9.21 -1.12 -4.58
N ARG A 42 -10.35 -1.80 -4.39
CA ARG A 42 -11.16 -1.70 -3.17
C ARG A 42 -10.41 -2.23 -1.94
N ARG A 43 -9.68 -3.35 -2.07
CA ARG A 43 -8.89 -3.94 -0.98
C ARG A 43 -7.85 -2.97 -0.43
N ILE A 44 -7.17 -2.22 -1.30
CA ILE A 44 -6.20 -1.19 -0.88
C ILE A 44 -6.91 -0.14 -0.02
N GLY A 45 -8.06 0.38 -0.47
CA GLY A 45 -8.82 1.39 0.28
C GLY A 45 -9.28 0.89 1.65
N GLN A 46 -9.79 -0.35 1.73
CA GLN A 46 -10.23 -0.98 2.98
C GLN A 46 -9.07 -1.16 3.97
N ALA A 47 -7.89 -1.55 3.48
CA ALA A 47 -6.70 -1.73 4.31
C ALA A 47 -6.09 -0.40 4.79
N LEU A 48 -6.13 0.65 3.96
CA LEU A 48 -5.61 1.97 4.32
C LEU A 48 -6.51 2.72 5.31
N ALA A 49 -7.84 2.59 5.19
CA ALA A 49 -8.80 3.35 6.00
C ALA A 49 -8.53 3.32 7.52
N PRO A 50 -8.30 2.16 8.18
CA PRO A 50 -7.98 2.14 9.61
C PRO A 50 -6.62 2.77 9.93
N LEU A 51 -5.60 2.60 9.07
CA LEU A 51 -4.27 3.19 9.27
C LEU A 51 -4.32 4.71 9.21
N VAL A 52 -5.00 5.25 8.19
CA VAL A 52 -5.20 6.70 8.02
C VAL A 52 -6.01 7.26 9.19
N ARG A 53 -7.00 6.52 9.71
CA ARG A 53 -7.73 6.93 10.92
C ARG A 53 -6.81 7.10 12.12
N VAL A 54 -5.89 6.15 12.36
CA VAL A 54 -4.88 6.26 13.43
C VAL A 54 -3.97 7.48 13.20
N MET A 55 -3.48 7.69 11.98
CA MET A 55 -2.60 8.82 11.65
C MET A 55 -3.26 10.20 11.83
N LEU A 56 -4.58 10.28 11.69
CA LEU A 56 -5.37 11.50 11.84
C LEU A 56 -6.00 11.65 13.24
N SER A 57 -5.83 10.67 14.13
CA SER A 57 -6.35 10.75 15.48
C SER A 57 -5.44 11.66 16.30
N PHE A 58 -5.92 12.87 16.60
CA PHE A 58 -5.34 13.80 17.56
C PHE A 58 -5.86 13.51 18.97
#